data_AF-A0A369CAS1-F1
#
_entry.id   AF-A0A369CAS1-F1
#
_cell.length_a   1.000
_cell.length_b   1.000
_cell.length_c   1.000
_cell.angle_alpha   90.00
_cell.angle_beta   90.00
_cell.angle_gamma   90.00
#
_symmetry.space_group_name_H-M   'P 1'
#
loop_
_entity.id
_entity.type
_entity.pdbx_description
1 polymer ?
#
loop_
_entity_poly.entity_id
_entity_poly.type
_entity_poly.pdbx_seq_one_letter_code
_entity_poly.pdbx_strand_id
1 'polypeptide(L)'
;METLPRELATSIVSVPVQAIGELTGLDTAGSATVRTEFGEFPARKAASCLLEPRTGDRVLVCGPTLESAWIIAVLERREPGPTRLAFEGDAELAVTGGSLSLRAEQALGLESDTLRLRAREGVALIDCCHWIGRECTALVGRLRLTGNLLETFVDRLTRFAKESLRSVEGMDQVRSGVVDYQAEQTMSLRGRELLATAEELVKVDGGQIHLG
;
A
#
# COMPACT_ATOMS: atom_id res chain seq x y z
N MET A 1 31.01 -7.92 -44.59
CA MET A 1 30.46 -9.05 -43.82
C MET A 1 29.29 -9.56 -44.63
N GLU A 2 29.56 -10.44 -45.59
CA GLU A 2 28.58 -10.95 -46.54
C GLU A 2 27.57 -11.84 -45.79
N THR A 3 26.30 -11.49 -45.89
CA THR A 3 25.19 -12.32 -45.42
C THR A 3 25.16 -13.62 -46.21
N LEU A 4 25.20 -14.75 -45.51
CA LEU A 4 25.08 -16.08 -46.13
C LEU A 4 23.84 -16.16 -47.05
N PRO A 5 23.93 -16.87 -48.19
CA PRO A 5 22.78 -17.14 -49.05
C PRO A 5 21.64 -17.80 -48.24
N ARG A 6 20.40 -17.33 -48.40
CA ARG A 6 19.19 -17.83 -47.69
C ARG A 6 19.03 -19.35 -47.75
N GLU A 7 19.48 -19.99 -48.82
CA GLU A 7 19.40 -21.44 -49.01
C GLU A 7 20.39 -22.21 -48.12
N LEU A 8 21.60 -21.68 -47.89
CA LEU A 8 22.58 -22.25 -46.95
C LEU A 8 22.20 -22.00 -45.49
N ALA A 9 21.57 -20.85 -45.20
CA ALA A 9 21.04 -20.56 -43.88
C ALA A 9 19.93 -21.56 -43.47
N THR A 10 19.20 -22.13 -44.42
CA THR A 10 18.12 -23.09 -44.11
C THR A 10 18.67 -24.52 -43.89
N SER A 11 19.85 -24.83 -44.44
CA SER A 11 20.50 -26.16 -44.34
C SER A 11 21.47 -26.29 -43.16
N ILE A 12 21.94 -25.17 -42.60
CA ILE A 12 22.92 -25.12 -41.50
C ILE A 12 22.26 -24.83 -40.12
N VAL A 13 20.99 -24.45 -40.10
CA VAL A 13 20.27 -24.19 -38.85
C VAL A 13 19.81 -25.52 -38.25
N SER A 14 20.48 -25.94 -37.18
CA SER A 14 19.95 -26.96 -36.27
C SER A 14 18.54 -26.54 -35.86
N VAL A 15 17.54 -27.38 -36.13
CA VAL A 15 16.16 -27.10 -35.73
C VAL A 15 16.17 -26.79 -34.23
N PRO A 16 15.67 -25.61 -33.80
CA PRO A 16 15.66 -25.27 -32.39
C PRO A 16 14.85 -26.31 -31.63
N VAL A 17 15.35 -26.70 -30.47
CA VAL A 17 14.65 -27.60 -29.58
C VAL A 17 13.39 -26.89 -29.09
N GLN A 18 12.25 -27.53 -29.28
CA GLN A 18 10.98 -27.17 -28.63
C GLN A 18 10.37 -28.45 -28.08
N ALA A 19 10.24 -28.53 -26.76
CA ALA A 19 9.77 -29.74 -26.09
C ALA A 19 8.95 -29.42 -24.85
N ILE A 20 8.03 -30.33 -24.53
CA ILE A 20 7.33 -30.35 -23.24
C ILE A 20 8.09 -31.31 -22.32
N GLY A 21 8.33 -30.90 -21.08
CA GLY A 21 9.01 -31.72 -20.09
C GLY A 21 8.48 -31.52 -18.68
N GLU A 22 8.99 -32.32 -17.76
CA GLU A 22 8.76 -32.18 -16.33
C GLU A 22 10.01 -31.59 -15.68
N LEU A 23 9.84 -30.56 -14.86
CA LEU A 23 10.94 -29.98 -14.07
C LEU A 23 11.33 -30.96 -12.97
N THR A 24 12.52 -31.56 -13.03
CA THR A 24 13.00 -32.53 -12.02
C THR A 24 13.91 -31.89 -10.97
N GLY A 25 14.52 -30.77 -11.30
CA GLY A 25 15.38 -30.02 -10.37
C GLY A 25 15.33 -28.52 -10.65
N LEU A 26 15.47 -27.72 -9.60
CA LEU A 26 15.63 -26.28 -9.67
C LEU A 26 16.69 -25.88 -8.64
N ASP A 27 17.74 -25.19 -9.08
CA ASP A 27 18.75 -24.63 -8.19
C ASP A 27 18.45 -23.16 -7.86
N THR A 28 19.14 -22.64 -6.85
CA THR A 28 19.03 -21.24 -6.42
C THR A 28 19.70 -20.25 -7.37
N ALA A 29 20.46 -20.73 -8.36
CA ALA A 29 21.15 -19.93 -9.37
C ALA A 29 20.36 -19.79 -10.68
N GLY A 30 19.12 -20.29 -10.74
CA GLY A 30 18.24 -20.22 -11.91
C GLY A 30 18.49 -21.29 -12.97
N SER A 31 19.33 -22.29 -12.67
CA SER A 31 19.48 -23.52 -13.44
C SER A 31 18.38 -24.51 -13.04
N ALA A 32 17.77 -25.10 -14.06
CA ALA A 32 16.72 -26.08 -13.95
C ALA A 32 17.18 -27.38 -14.62
N THR A 33 16.67 -28.51 -14.18
CA THR A 33 16.79 -29.78 -14.90
C THR A 33 15.41 -30.18 -15.38
N VAL A 34 15.28 -30.40 -16.69
CA VAL A 34 14.00 -30.76 -17.32
C VAL A 34 14.14 -32.12 -17.96
N ARG A 35 13.22 -33.02 -17.64
CA ARG A 35 13.08 -34.34 -18.25
C ARG A 35 12.09 -34.27 -19.41
N THR A 36 12.53 -34.64 -20.60
CA THR A 36 11.71 -34.72 -21.81
C THR A 36 11.80 -36.12 -22.44
N GLU A 37 11.15 -36.32 -23.59
CA GLU A 37 11.33 -37.52 -24.41
C GLU A 37 12.78 -37.71 -24.94
N PHE A 38 13.56 -36.63 -25.02
CA PHE A 38 14.96 -36.64 -25.47
C PHE A 38 15.97 -36.90 -24.34
N GLY A 39 15.49 -37.12 -23.10
CA GLY A 39 16.31 -37.28 -21.91
C GLY A 39 16.23 -36.08 -20.95
N GLU A 40 17.12 -36.07 -19.96
CA GLU A 40 17.27 -34.99 -18.98
C GLU A 40 18.38 -34.04 -19.39
N PHE A 41 18.11 -32.74 -19.37
CA PHE A 41 19.08 -31.71 -19.71
C PHE A 41 18.89 -30.43 -18.86
N PRO A 42 19.95 -29.61 -18.74
CA PRO A 42 19.86 -28.33 -18.05
C PRO A 42 19.05 -27.32 -18.88
N ALA A 43 18.23 -26.53 -18.20
CA ALA A 43 17.49 -25.40 -18.76
C ALA A 43 17.62 -24.18 -17.84
N ARG A 44 17.29 -22.99 -18.34
CA ARG A 44 17.26 -21.75 -17.52
C ARG A 44 15.89 -21.11 -17.57
N LYS A 45 15.45 -20.47 -16.49
CA LYS A 45 14.22 -19.66 -16.53
C LYS A 45 14.39 -18.51 -17.53
N ALA A 46 13.49 -18.38 -18.51
CA ALA A 46 13.48 -17.21 -19.39
C ALA A 46 13.07 -15.97 -18.60
N ALA A 47 13.62 -14.80 -18.95
CA ALA A 47 13.23 -13.52 -18.33
C ALA A 47 11.72 -13.21 -18.49
N SER A 48 11.10 -13.71 -19.56
CA SER A 48 9.65 -13.57 -19.80
C SER A 48 8.79 -14.55 -18.97
N CYS A 49 9.38 -15.61 -18.41
CA CYS A 49 8.66 -16.59 -17.59
C CYS A 49 8.52 -16.05 -16.15
N LEU A 50 7.50 -15.22 -15.94
CA LEU A 50 7.24 -14.57 -14.64
C LEU A 50 6.73 -15.55 -13.57
N LEU A 51 6.05 -16.62 -13.98
CA LEU A 51 5.58 -17.67 -13.10
C LEU A 51 6.77 -18.48 -12.59
N GLU A 52 6.97 -18.51 -11.28
CA GLU A 52 8.07 -19.25 -10.66
C GLU A 52 7.84 -20.77 -10.84
N PRO A 53 8.73 -21.46 -11.61
CA PRO A 53 8.61 -22.90 -11.86
C PRO A 53 8.95 -23.69 -10.60
N ARG A 54 8.32 -24.85 -10.41
CA ARG A 54 8.55 -25.76 -9.27
C ARG A 54 8.87 -27.15 -9.75
N THR A 55 9.65 -27.89 -8.97
CA THR A 55 9.88 -29.31 -9.24
C THR A 55 8.54 -30.05 -9.35
N GLY A 56 8.41 -30.87 -10.39
CA GLY A 56 7.18 -31.55 -10.79
C GLY A 56 6.33 -30.76 -11.81
N ASP A 57 6.56 -29.46 -11.99
CA ASP A 57 5.80 -28.67 -12.96
C ASP A 57 6.07 -29.17 -14.38
N ARG A 58 5.01 -29.20 -15.19
CA ARG A 58 5.10 -29.47 -16.61
C ARG A 58 5.38 -28.17 -17.33
N VAL A 59 6.49 -28.11 -18.08
CA VAL A 59 7.03 -26.88 -18.65
C VAL A 59 7.23 -26.99 -20.16
N LEU A 60 7.17 -25.86 -20.84
CA LEU A 60 7.59 -25.72 -22.23
C LEU A 60 9.02 -25.18 -22.24
N VAL A 61 9.93 -25.91 -22.88
CA VAL A 61 11.31 -25.50 -23.09
C VAL A 61 11.60 -25.20 -24.55
N CYS A 62 12.42 -24.18 -24.79
CA CYS A 62 12.86 -23.76 -26.12
C CYS A 62 14.32 -23.32 -26.11
N GLY A 63 15.12 -23.69 -27.13
CA GLY A 63 16.50 -23.22 -27.26
C GLY A 63 17.21 -23.73 -28.51
N PRO A 64 18.42 -23.23 -28.83
CA PRO A 64 19.20 -23.70 -29.97
C PRO A 64 19.64 -25.17 -29.83
N THR A 65 19.86 -25.65 -28.60
CA THR A 65 20.25 -27.04 -28.28
C THR A 65 19.62 -27.47 -26.95
N LEU A 66 19.60 -28.78 -26.66
CA LEU A 66 19.13 -29.32 -25.38
C LEU A 66 19.96 -28.79 -24.19
N GLU A 67 21.25 -28.55 -24.38
CA GLU A 67 22.16 -28.01 -23.35
C GLU A 67 21.99 -26.50 -23.10
N SER A 68 21.29 -25.80 -23.99
CA SER A 68 21.07 -24.35 -23.94
C SER A 68 19.59 -24.01 -24.08
N ALA A 69 18.74 -24.73 -23.34
CA ALA A 69 17.30 -24.51 -23.36
C ALA A 69 16.84 -23.50 -22.30
N TRP A 70 15.76 -22.78 -22.59
CA TRP A 70 15.05 -21.94 -21.63
C TRP A 70 13.66 -22.48 -21.34
N ILE A 71 13.24 -22.43 -20.08
CA ILE A 71 11.85 -22.58 -19.69
C ILE A 71 11.14 -21.28 -20.04
N ILE A 72 10.22 -21.35 -21.01
CA ILE A 72 9.47 -20.19 -21.51
C ILE A 72 8.04 -20.13 -20.95
N ALA A 73 7.51 -21.26 -20.47
CA ALA A 73 6.22 -21.32 -19.79
C ALA A 73 6.14 -22.52 -18.84
N VAL A 74 5.42 -22.34 -17.74
CA VAL A 74 4.88 -23.43 -16.91
C VAL A 74 3.47 -23.72 -17.43
N LEU A 75 3.26 -24.92 -17.94
CA LEU A 75 2.02 -25.34 -18.58
C LEU A 75 1.02 -25.86 -17.54
N GLU A 76 1.47 -26.73 -16.64
CA GLU A 76 0.63 -27.38 -15.63
C GLU A 76 1.41 -27.53 -14.32
N ARG A 77 0.74 -27.26 -13.21
CA ARG A 77 1.24 -27.52 -11.86
C ARG A 77 0.99 -28.97 -11.50
N ARG A 78 1.97 -29.65 -10.91
CA ARG A 78 1.75 -30.98 -10.33
C ARG A 78 0.81 -30.94 -9.14
N GLU A 79 1.02 -29.97 -8.25
CA GLU A 79 0.20 -29.78 -7.05
C GLU A 79 -0.37 -28.36 -7.01
N PRO A 80 -1.66 -28.20 -6.66
CA PRO A 80 -2.24 -26.88 -6.45
C PRO A 80 -1.56 -26.22 -5.24
N GLY A 81 -1.14 -24.98 -5.44
CA GLY A 81 -0.46 -24.19 -4.42
C GLY A 81 -0.45 -22.71 -4.79
N PRO A 82 0.08 -21.84 -3.93
CA PRO A 82 0.08 -20.40 -4.19
C PRO A 82 0.82 -20.12 -5.49
N THR A 83 0.28 -19.25 -6.34
CA THR A 83 1.00 -18.80 -7.53
C THR A 83 1.86 -17.60 -7.18
N ARG A 84 3.14 -17.66 -7.56
CA ARG A 84 4.12 -16.61 -7.33
C ARG A 84 4.62 -16.09 -8.67
N LEU A 85 4.42 -14.79 -8.87
CA LEU A 85 5.06 -14.01 -9.92
C LEU A 85 6.28 -13.34 -9.29
N ALA A 86 7.45 -13.57 -9.86
CA ALA A 86 8.70 -13.04 -9.32
C ALA A 86 9.45 -12.25 -10.40
N PHE A 87 9.90 -11.05 -10.03
CA PHE A 87 10.71 -10.16 -10.86
C PHE A 87 12.08 -10.03 -10.20
N GLU A 88 13.13 -9.98 -11.01
CA GLU A 88 14.50 -9.73 -10.55
C GLU A 88 14.88 -8.29 -10.93
N GLY A 89 15.23 -7.47 -9.93
CA GLY A 89 15.51 -6.04 -10.12
C GLY A 89 14.25 -5.17 -10.13
N ASP A 90 14.36 -3.99 -10.74
CA ASP A 90 13.27 -3.02 -10.83
C ASP A 90 12.16 -3.53 -11.77
N ALA A 91 10.90 -3.37 -11.36
CA ALA A 91 9.74 -3.77 -12.14
C ALA A 91 8.66 -2.69 -12.13
N GLU A 92 8.00 -2.51 -13.27
CA GLU A 92 6.89 -1.58 -13.45
C GLU A 92 5.67 -2.32 -14.02
N LEU A 93 4.51 -2.17 -13.36
CA LEU A 93 3.22 -2.58 -13.91
C LEU A 93 2.51 -1.35 -14.46
N ALA A 94 2.59 -1.15 -15.77
CA ALA A 94 2.00 0.00 -16.47
C ALA A 94 0.85 -0.41 -17.40
N VAL A 95 -0.20 0.42 -17.45
CA VAL A 95 -1.31 0.28 -18.40
C VAL A 95 -1.41 1.57 -19.24
N THR A 96 -1.30 1.44 -20.55
CA THR A 96 -1.43 2.57 -21.48
C THR A 96 -2.87 2.69 -22.00
N GLY A 97 -3.49 3.86 -21.81
CA GLY A 97 -4.84 4.14 -22.34
C GLY A 97 -5.99 3.42 -21.62
N GLY A 98 -5.75 2.85 -20.44
CA GLY A 98 -6.72 2.04 -19.71
C GLY A 98 -6.62 2.16 -18.20
N SER A 99 -7.14 1.15 -17.49
CA SER A 99 -7.13 1.07 -16.03
C SER A 99 -6.51 -0.24 -15.54
N LEU A 100 -5.92 -0.21 -14.34
CA LEU A 100 -5.41 -1.38 -13.64
C LEU A 100 -6.29 -1.63 -12.41
N SER A 101 -6.79 -2.85 -12.25
CA SER A 101 -7.51 -3.28 -11.05
C SER A 101 -6.81 -4.45 -10.39
N LEU A 102 -6.48 -4.31 -9.11
CA LEU A 102 -6.02 -5.40 -8.25
C LEU A 102 -7.19 -5.83 -7.36
N ARG A 103 -7.57 -7.10 -7.41
CA ARG A 103 -8.71 -7.65 -6.67
C ARG A 103 -8.31 -8.93 -5.97
N ALA A 104 -8.70 -9.05 -4.70
CA ALA A 104 -8.57 -10.26 -3.92
C ALA A 104 -9.82 -10.43 -3.06
N GLU A 105 -10.34 -11.65 -2.94
CA GLU A 105 -11.56 -11.94 -2.17
C GLU A 105 -11.31 -11.95 -0.66
N GLN A 106 -10.08 -12.29 -0.25
CA GLN A 106 -9.72 -12.44 1.16
C GLN A 106 -8.80 -11.32 1.63
N ALA A 107 -7.63 -11.17 0.99
CA ALA A 107 -6.61 -10.24 1.44
C ALA A 107 -5.81 -9.66 0.27
N LEU A 108 -5.53 -8.36 0.35
CA LEU A 108 -4.60 -7.66 -0.53
C LEU A 108 -3.52 -7.01 0.36
N GLY A 109 -2.28 -7.48 0.25
CA GLY A 109 -1.13 -6.96 0.97
C GLY A 109 -0.27 -6.07 0.08
N LEU A 110 0.23 -4.96 0.63
CA LEU A 110 1.24 -4.11 0.03
C LEU A 110 2.33 -3.88 1.08
N GLU A 111 3.52 -4.42 0.83
CA GLU A 111 4.66 -4.34 1.73
C GLU A 111 5.84 -3.71 0.99
N SER A 112 6.37 -2.63 1.54
CA SER A 112 7.55 -1.94 1.02
C SER A 112 8.14 -1.01 2.07
N ASP A 113 9.42 -0.67 1.92
CA ASP A 113 10.07 0.37 2.73
C ASP A 113 9.48 1.76 2.46
N THR A 114 8.92 1.97 1.26
CA THR A 114 8.30 3.23 0.86
C THR A 114 7.06 2.98 0.00
N LEU A 115 5.91 3.46 0.49
CA LEU A 115 4.64 3.44 -0.23
C LEU A 115 4.31 4.86 -0.71
N ARG A 116 4.12 5.02 -2.03
CA ARG A 116 3.69 6.30 -2.63
C ARG A 116 2.35 6.10 -3.33
N LEU A 117 1.36 6.88 -2.91
CA LEU A 117 0.04 6.91 -3.55
C LEU A 117 -0.18 8.31 -4.11
N ARG A 118 -0.38 8.41 -5.42
CA ARG A 118 -0.68 9.68 -6.09
C ARG A 118 -1.90 9.49 -6.97
N ALA A 119 -2.96 10.23 -6.66
CA ALA A 119 -4.17 10.28 -7.45
C ALA A 119 -4.76 11.69 -7.40
N ARG A 120 -5.58 12.02 -8.40
CA ARG A 120 -6.41 13.24 -8.35
C ARG A 120 -7.62 13.06 -7.42
N GLU A 121 -8.13 11.84 -7.36
CA GLU A 121 -9.26 11.42 -6.55
C GLU A 121 -8.95 10.04 -5.97
N GLY A 122 -9.28 9.83 -4.70
CA GLY A 122 -9.10 8.56 -4.01
C GLY A 122 -10.28 8.31 -3.08
N VAL A 123 -10.80 7.09 -3.10
CA VAL A 123 -11.89 6.64 -2.23
C VAL A 123 -11.42 5.38 -1.53
N ALA A 124 -11.50 5.39 -0.21
CA ALA A 124 -11.24 4.24 0.64
C ALA A 124 -12.49 3.98 1.48
N LEU A 125 -13.12 2.83 1.26
CA LEU A 125 -14.17 2.31 2.11
C LEU A 125 -13.53 1.25 3.00
N ILE A 126 -13.42 1.55 4.29
CA ILE A 126 -12.74 0.70 5.27
C ILE A 126 -13.61 0.65 6.52
N ASP A 127 -14.08 -0.55 6.88
CA ASP A 127 -14.89 -0.75 8.09
C ASP A 127 -14.06 -0.55 9.37
N CYS A 128 -12.80 -0.99 9.35
CA CYS A 128 -11.87 -0.85 10.47
C CYS A 128 -10.48 -0.47 9.97
N CYS A 129 -9.95 0.67 10.44
CA CYS A 129 -8.64 1.20 10.05
C CYS A 129 -7.77 1.37 11.28
N HIS A 130 -6.57 0.76 11.25
CA HIS A 130 -5.53 0.97 12.24
C HIS A 130 -4.36 1.69 11.60
N TRP A 131 -3.97 2.83 12.18
CA TRP A 131 -2.76 3.54 11.82
C TRP A 131 -1.75 3.45 12.96
N ILE A 132 -0.56 2.92 12.66
CA ILE A 132 0.53 2.81 13.62
C ILE A 132 1.75 3.46 12.97
N GLY A 133 2.20 4.58 13.53
CA GLY A 133 3.32 5.33 12.98
C GLY A 133 3.89 6.31 13.99
N ARG A 134 5.14 6.74 13.76
CA ARG A 134 5.82 7.71 14.63
C ARG A 134 5.38 9.15 14.37
N GLU A 135 5.06 9.49 13.13
CA GLU A 135 4.71 10.84 12.70
C GLU A 135 3.66 10.79 11.60
N CYS A 136 2.74 11.77 11.60
CA CYS A 136 1.79 11.99 10.52
C CYS A 136 1.71 13.50 10.25
N THR A 137 2.02 13.90 9.02
CA THR A 137 1.81 15.26 8.54
C THR A 137 0.73 15.23 7.45
N ALA A 138 -0.33 16.01 7.64
CA ALA A 138 -1.45 16.07 6.72
C ALA A 138 -1.77 17.52 6.32
N LEU A 139 -1.73 17.79 5.02
CA LEU A 139 -2.14 19.07 4.43
C LEU A 139 -3.53 18.87 3.83
N VAL A 140 -4.55 19.31 4.57
CA VAL A 140 -5.95 19.01 4.26
C VAL A 140 -6.72 20.31 4.06
N GLY A 141 -7.28 20.51 2.86
CA GLY A 141 -8.10 21.69 2.58
C GLY A 141 -9.43 21.70 3.36
N ARG A 142 -10.03 20.51 3.57
CA ARG A 142 -11.24 20.34 4.38
C ARG A 142 -11.24 18.99 5.08
N LEU A 143 -11.36 19.00 6.40
CA LEU A 143 -11.55 17.80 7.22
C LEU A 143 -12.97 17.79 7.79
N ARG A 144 -13.68 16.66 7.65
CA ARG A 144 -14.93 16.39 8.37
C ARG A 144 -14.78 15.07 9.10
N LEU A 145 -15.06 15.07 10.39
CA LEU A 145 -15.09 13.88 11.22
C LEU A 145 -16.52 13.72 11.73
N THR A 146 -17.14 12.59 11.42
CA THR A 146 -18.49 12.23 11.86
C THR A 146 -18.40 10.87 12.52
N GLY A 147 -18.86 10.77 13.76
CA GLY A 147 -18.82 9.54 14.53
C GLY A 147 -19.46 9.73 15.89
N ASN A 148 -19.59 8.63 16.64
CA ASN A 148 -20.23 8.62 17.95
C ASN A 148 -19.26 9.00 19.08
N LEU A 149 -17.96 8.77 18.87
CA LEU A 149 -16.90 9.04 19.84
C LEU A 149 -15.66 9.55 19.10
N LEU A 150 -15.08 10.63 19.63
CA LEU A 150 -13.77 11.13 19.24
C LEU A 150 -12.97 11.36 20.51
N GLU A 151 -11.95 10.54 20.73
CA GLU A 151 -10.99 10.71 21.81
C GLU A 151 -9.68 11.25 21.25
N THR A 152 -9.01 12.11 22.02
CA THR A 152 -7.74 12.70 21.61
C THR A 152 -6.84 12.78 22.83
N PHE A 153 -5.71 12.07 22.77
CA PHE A 153 -4.70 12.03 23.80
C PHE A 153 -3.41 12.60 23.22
N VAL A 154 -3.05 13.82 23.64
CA VAL A 154 -1.88 14.54 23.11
C VAL A 154 -1.23 15.36 24.23
N ASP A 155 0.10 15.53 24.16
CA ASP A 155 0.83 16.38 25.10
C ASP A 155 0.55 17.87 24.87
N ARG A 156 0.36 18.27 23.62
CA ARG A 156 0.07 19.65 23.23
C ARG A 156 -0.90 19.71 22.06
N LEU A 157 -1.99 20.44 22.25
CA LEU A 157 -2.94 20.80 21.20
C LEU A 157 -2.88 22.32 20.96
N THR A 158 -2.44 22.73 19.78
CA THR A 158 -2.51 24.14 19.35
C THR A 158 -3.56 24.26 18.27
N ARG A 159 -4.52 25.18 18.45
CA ARG A 159 -5.58 25.43 17.48
C ARG A 159 -5.66 26.92 17.18
N PHE A 160 -5.45 27.29 15.93
CA PHE A 160 -5.74 28.62 15.42
C PHE A 160 -6.97 28.52 14.52
N ALA A 161 -8.02 29.23 14.88
CA ALA A 161 -9.27 29.22 14.13
C ALA A 161 -9.80 30.65 14.02
N LYS A 162 -10.32 31.00 12.85
CA LYS A 162 -11.05 32.27 12.68
C LYS A 162 -12.37 32.24 13.44
N GLU A 163 -13.06 31.10 13.39
CA GLU A 163 -14.33 30.87 14.07
C GLU A 163 -14.32 29.48 14.71
N SER A 164 -14.84 29.38 15.92
CA SER A 164 -15.00 28.11 16.64
C SER A 164 -16.36 28.09 17.33
N LEU A 165 -17.25 27.21 16.87
CA LEU A 165 -18.53 26.93 17.49
C LEU A 165 -18.46 25.55 18.16
N ARG A 166 -18.88 25.48 19.42
CA ARG A 166 -18.98 24.24 20.18
C ARG A 166 -20.35 24.18 20.84
N SER A 167 -21.05 23.07 20.65
CA SER A 167 -22.30 22.75 21.35
C SER A 167 -22.09 21.45 22.10
N VAL A 168 -22.45 21.43 23.38
CA VAL A 168 -22.36 20.26 24.26
C VAL A 168 -23.67 20.18 25.02
N GLU A 169 -24.43 19.10 24.82
CA GLU A 169 -25.71 18.90 25.53
C GLU A 169 -25.50 18.44 26.98
N GLY A 170 -24.47 17.63 27.20
CA GLY A 170 -24.09 17.11 28.51
C GLY A 170 -23.05 17.96 29.21
N MET A 171 -22.16 17.29 29.93
CA MET A 171 -21.09 17.94 30.67
C MET A 171 -19.98 18.43 29.74
N ASP A 172 -19.64 19.70 29.83
CA ASP A 172 -18.41 20.26 29.29
C ASP A 172 -17.49 20.66 30.45
N GLN A 173 -16.53 19.80 30.80
CA GLN A 173 -15.61 20.03 31.90
C GLN A 173 -14.21 20.37 31.40
N VAL A 174 -13.68 21.51 31.85
CA VAL A 174 -12.28 21.90 31.66
C VAL A 174 -11.56 21.80 33.00
N ARG A 175 -10.49 21.01 33.07
CA ARG A 175 -9.55 20.97 34.20
C ARG A 175 -8.19 21.37 33.68
N SER A 176 -7.64 22.45 34.22
CA SER A 176 -6.35 22.99 33.78
C SER A 176 -5.66 23.68 34.95
N GLY A 177 -4.33 23.78 34.89
CA GLY A 177 -3.58 24.64 35.81
C GLY A 177 -3.88 26.13 35.59
N VAL A 178 -4.13 26.54 34.33
CA VAL A 178 -4.52 27.90 33.96
C VAL A 178 -5.58 27.84 32.87
N VAL A 179 -6.64 28.63 33.02
CA VAL A 179 -7.64 28.90 31.97
C VAL A 179 -7.67 30.40 31.76
N ASP A 180 -7.42 30.84 30.53
CA ASP A 180 -7.47 32.24 30.14
C ASP A 180 -8.47 32.41 28.99
N TYR A 181 -9.53 33.18 29.25
CA TYR A 181 -10.49 33.57 28.23
C TYR A 181 -10.39 35.08 28.03
N GLN A 182 -10.17 35.48 26.79
CA GLN A 182 -10.14 36.88 26.38
C GLN A 182 -11.08 37.08 25.19
N ALA A 183 -11.88 38.14 25.25
CA ALA A 183 -12.74 38.57 24.15
C ALA A 183 -12.46 40.03 23.82
N GLU A 184 -12.33 40.37 22.54
CA GLU A 184 -12.06 41.76 22.10
C GLU A 184 -13.25 42.69 22.33
N GLN A 185 -14.48 42.18 22.22
CA GLN A 185 -15.70 42.99 22.29
C GLN A 185 -16.61 42.58 23.44
N THR A 186 -17.02 41.32 23.49
CA THR A 186 -18.01 40.86 24.47
C THR A 186 -17.75 39.43 24.87
N MET A 187 -17.72 39.18 26.17
CA MET A 187 -17.81 37.86 26.76
C MET A 187 -19.17 37.73 27.45
N SER A 188 -19.89 36.63 27.21
CA SER A 188 -21.14 36.34 27.89
C SER A 188 -21.08 34.95 28.51
N LEU A 189 -21.25 34.91 29.83
CA LEU A 189 -21.42 33.68 30.59
C LEU A 189 -22.87 33.67 31.09
N ARG A 190 -23.63 32.64 30.72
CA ARG A 190 -25.05 32.51 31.09
C ARG A 190 -25.31 31.09 31.56
N GLY A 191 -26.05 30.97 32.64
CA GLY A 191 -26.49 29.70 33.20
C GLY A 191 -27.61 29.95 34.19
N ARG A 192 -28.32 28.88 34.57
CA ARG A 192 -29.30 28.94 35.68
C ARG A 192 -28.61 29.29 36.99
N GLU A 193 -27.41 28.78 37.19
CA GLU A 193 -26.54 29.00 38.34
C GLU A 193 -25.11 29.25 37.81
N LEU A 194 -24.41 30.24 38.36
CA LEU A 194 -23.01 30.49 38.09
C LEU A 194 -22.28 30.52 39.44
N LEU A 195 -21.29 29.65 39.60
CA LEU A 195 -20.47 29.55 40.80
C LEU A 195 -19.05 30.00 40.47
N ALA A 196 -18.57 31.02 41.18
CA ALA A 196 -17.19 31.48 41.12
C ALA A 196 -16.63 31.53 42.53
N THR A 197 -15.51 30.85 42.77
CA THR A 197 -14.86 30.78 44.08
C THR A 197 -13.35 30.84 43.87
N ALA A 198 -12.67 31.65 44.67
CA ALA A 198 -11.22 31.75 44.66
C ALA A 198 -10.72 31.80 46.11
N GLU A 199 -9.57 31.19 46.38
CA GLU A 199 -8.91 31.24 47.69
C GLU A 199 -8.30 32.62 47.94
N GLU A 200 -7.67 33.22 46.92
CA GLU A 200 -6.91 34.47 47.05
C GLU A 200 -7.68 35.71 46.57
N LEU A 201 -8.17 35.72 45.32
CA LEU A 201 -8.78 36.92 44.73
C LEU A 201 -9.83 36.59 43.68
N VAL A 202 -11.00 37.21 43.80
CA VAL A 202 -11.92 37.46 42.69
C VAL A 202 -11.89 38.96 42.42
N LYS A 203 -11.49 39.37 41.20
CA LYS A 203 -11.53 40.76 40.76
C LYS A 203 -12.56 40.91 39.64
N VAL A 204 -13.55 41.76 39.86
CA VAL A 204 -14.52 42.19 38.84
C VAL A 204 -14.40 43.70 38.73
N ASP A 205 -14.14 44.19 37.53
CA ASP A 205 -13.98 45.61 37.23
C ASP A 205 -14.78 45.93 35.98
N GLY A 206 -15.42 47.09 35.94
CA GLY A 206 -16.29 47.50 34.86
C GLY A 206 -16.90 48.87 35.12
N GLY A 207 -17.23 49.59 34.05
CA GLY A 207 -17.88 50.90 34.16
C GLY A 207 -19.23 50.84 34.90
N GLN A 208 -19.92 49.70 34.83
CA GLN A 208 -21.11 49.39 35.61
C GLN A 208 -21.10 47.91 35.99
N ILE A 209 -21.41 47.61 37.26
CA ILE A 209 -21.59 46.26 37.78
C ILE A 209 -22.99 46.21 38.42
N HIS A 210 -23.85 45.34 37.91
CA HIS A 210 -25.16 45.08 38.49
C HIS A 210 -25.11 43.77 39.29
N LEU A 211 -25.26 43.90 40.61
CA LEU A 211 -25.36 42.77 41.54
C LEU A 211 -26.79 42.76 42.10
N GLY A 212 -27.51 41.65 41.94
CA GLY A 212 -28.89 41.50 42.37
C GLY A 212 -29.30 40.04 42.48
#